data_AF-T1CFE1-F1
#
_entry.id   AF-T1CFE1-F1
#
_cell.length_a   1.000
_cell.length_b   1.000
_cell.length_c   1.000
_cell.angle_alpha   90.00
_cell.angle_beta   90.00
_cell.angle_gamma   90.00
#
_symmetry.space_group_name_H-M   'P 1'
#
loop_
_entity.id
_entity.type
_entity.pdbx_description
1 polymer ?
#
loop_
_entity_poly.entity_id
_entity_poly.type
_entity_poly.pdbx_seq_one_letter_code
_entity_poly.pdbx_strand_id
1 'polypeptide(L)'
;MLSERMESSNYIPTYSCLLVLLRNLILEREPVYGIAEWSKQFEPSMIGLLPDLVNRINDDRIGRSLDLLYDSDRGSILTELVVRIVRDFHISMEEFHNDSTTITFSGNYSEADGLVKRGKESLKITHGHNKDHRQDLKQLLWTLTVSADHSVPVHYMALDGNTADTDTHID
;
A
#
# COMPACT_ATOMS: atom_id res chain seq x y z
N MET A 1 -7.50 -4.99 -33.17
CA MET A 1 -6.72 -6.22 -32.88
C MET A 1 -6.34 -6.41 -31.40
N LEU A 2 -6.44 -5.39 -30.54
CA LEU A 2 -6.28 -5.54 -29.07
C LEU A 2 -7.59 -5.92 -28.35
N SER A 3 -8.74 -5.81 -29.02
CA SER A 3 -10.07 -6.05 -28.46
C SER A 3 -10.47 -7.53 -28.37
N GLU A 4 -9.82 -8.42 -29.10
CA GLU A 4 -10.22 -9.85 -29.21
C GLU A 4 -9.42 -10.79 -28.29
N ARG A 5 -8.40 -10.29 -27.58
CA ARG A 5 -7.66 -11.07 -26.57
C ARG A 5 -8.21 -10.93 -25.15
N MET A 6 -9.24 -10.10 -24.95
CA MET A 6 -9.90 -9.93 -23.65
C MET A 6 -10.85 -11.07 -23.28
N GLU A 7 -11.16 -11.98 -24.21
CA GLU A 7 -11.94 -13.20 -23.94
C GLU A 7 -11.07 -14.38 -23.46
N SER A 8 -9.99 -14.12 -22.72
CA SER A 8 -9.44 -15.17 -21.86
C SER A 8 -10.28 -15.21 -20.59
N SER A 9 -11.04 -16.29 -20.42
CA SER A 9 -12.02 -16.56 -19.34
C SER A 9 -11.46 -16.50 -17.89
N ASN A 10 -10.24 -15.99 -17.67
CA ASN A 10 -9.58 -15.99 -16.36
C ASN A 10 -8.85 -14.68 -16.00
N TYR A 11 -8.96 -13.63 -16.82
CA TYR A 11 -8.30 -12.35 -16.56
C TYR A 11 -9.07 -11.53 -15.52
N ILE A 12 -8.36 -11.02 -14.51
CA ILE A 12 -8.81 -9.94 -13.62
C ILE A 12 -7.74 -8.85 -13.71
N PRO A 13 -8.09 -7.58 -13.94
CA PRO A 13 -7.12 -6.51 -13.92
C PRO A 13 -6.40 -6.38 -12.57
N THR A 14 -5.09 -6.11 -12.59
CA THR A 14 -4.28 -5.90 -11.38
C THR A 14 -4.88 -4.86 -10.44
N TYR A 15 -5.37 -3.74 -10.97
CA TYR A 15 -5.97 -2.69 -10.16
C TYR A 15 -7.23 -3.17 -9.43
N SER A 16 -8.02 -4.09 -10.01
CA SER A 16 -9.20 -4.64 -9.35
C SER A 16 -8.80 -5.43 -8.11
N CYS A 17 -7.75 -6.26 -8.20
CA CYS A 17 -7.20 -6.99 -7.06
C CYS A 17 -6.68 -6.04 -5.97
N LEU A 18 -5.94 -5.00 -6.35
CA LEU A 18 -5.43 -4.00 -5.38
C LEU A 18 -6.57 -3.24 -4.70
N LEU A 19 -7.62 -2.88 -5.44
CA LEU A 19 -8.78 -2.18 -4.88
C LEU A 19 -9.64 -3.09 -3.98
N VAL A 20 -9.69 -4.41 -4.25
CA VAL A 20 -10.31 -5.40 -3.34
C VAL A 20 -9.51 -5.45 -2.04
N LEU A 21 -8.18 -5.52 -2.10
CA LEU A 21 -7.32 -5.48 -0.91
C LEU A 21 -7.50 -4.17 -0.12
N LEU A 22 -7.56 -3.03 -0.81
CA LEU A 22 -7.79 -1.74 -0.17
C LEU A 22 -9.13 -1.71 0.59
N ARG A 23 -10.21 -2.22 -0.03
CA ARG A 23 -11.51 -2.31 0.64
C ARG A 23 -11.48 -3.26 1.82
N ASN A 24 -10.76 -4.38 1.71
CA ASN A 24 -10.54 -5.28 2.84
C ASN A 24 -9.89 -4.55 4.02
N LEU A 25 -8.85 -3.75 3.77
CA LEU A 25 -8.17 -2.98 4.83
C LEU A 25 -9.07 -1.93 5.50
N ILE A 26 -10.02 -1.34 4.75
CA ILE A 26 -10.88 -0.25 5.24
C ILE A 26 -12.14 -0.76 5.94
N LEU A 27 -12.74 -1.85 5.45
CA LEU A 27 -14.05 -2.32 5.90
C LEU A 27 -13.95 -3.33 7.05
N GLU A 28 -13.51 -4.54 6.75
CA GLU A 28 -13.35 -5.63 7.71
C GLU A 28 -12.10 -6.40 7.30
N ARG A 29 -11.00 -6.12 8.00
CA ARG A 29 -9.69 -6.63 7.62
C ARG A 29 -9.63 -8.14 7.84
N GLU A 30 -9.37 -8.86 6.76
CA GLU A 30 -9.08 -10.29 6.77
C GLU A 30 -7.64 -10.50 6.30
N PRO A 31 -6.94 -11.53 6.76
CA PRO A 31 -5.63 -11.85 6.23
C PRO A 31 -5.75 -12.23 4.75
N VAL A 32 -4.66 -12.06 3.99
CA VAL A 32 -4.67 -12.26 2.53
C VAL A 32 -5.18 -13.65 2.12
N TYR A 33 -4.86 -14.69 2.89
CA TYR A 33 -5.36 -16.05 2.65
C TYR A 33 -6.89 -16.19 2.82
N GLY A 34 -7.53 -15.29 3.58
CA GLY A 34 -8.98 -15.25 3.81
C GLY A 34 -9.73 -14.35 2.81
N ILE A 35 -9.03 -13.64 1.94
CA ILE A 35 -9.64 -12.58 1.10
C ILE A 35 -10.66 -13.12 0.09
N ALA A 36 -10.51 -14.37 -0.34
CA ALA A 36 -11.46 -15.02 -1.25
C ALA A 36 -12.84 -15.15 -0.58
N GLU A 37 -12.89 -15.68 0.65
CA GLU A 37 -14.13 -15.81 1.41
C GLU A 37 -14.68 -14.45 1.82
N TRP A 38 -13.81 -13.53 2.25
CA TRP A 38 -14.19 -12.15 2.52
C TRP A 38 -14.93 -11.51 1.34
N SER A 39 -14.39 -11.64 0.11
CA SER A 39 -14.98 -11.03 -1.08
C SER A 39 -16.38 -11.55 -1.42
N LYS A 40 -16.72 -12.80 -1.05
CA LYS A 40 -18.03 -13.42 -1.29
C LYS A 40 -19.11 -12.93 -0.34
N GLN A 41 -18.74 -12.26 0.76
CA GLN A 41 -19.69 -11.70 1.73
C GLN A 41 -20.35 -10.41 1.22
N PHE A 42 -19.79 -9.80 0.18
CA PHE A 42 -20.28 -8.57 -0.42
C PHE A 42 -20.94 -8.82 -1.77
N GLU A 43 -21.89 -7.97 -2.12
CA GLU A 43 -22.33 -7.88 -3.49
C GLU A 43 -21.14 -7.42 -4.38
N PRO A 44 -20.83 -8.11 -5.50
CA PRO A 44 -19.66 -7.84 -6.34
C PRO A 44 -19.43 -6.37 -6.69
N SER A 45 -20.47 -5.65 -7.08
CA SER A 45 -20.37 -4.26 -7.52
C SER A 45 -19.98 -3.31 -6.38
N MET A 46 -20.38 -3.64 -5.14
CA MET A 46 -20.00 -2.88 -3.93
C MET A 46 -18.49 -2.91 -3.66
N ILE A 47 -17.82 -3.99 -4.07
CA ILE A 47 -16.36 -4.11 -3.98
C ILE A 47 -15.64 -3.83 -5.31
N GLY A 48 -16.35 -3.25 -6.29
CA GLY A 48 -15.80 -2.82 -7.57
C GLY A 48 -15.46 -3.98 -8.51
N LEU A 49 -16.17 -5.10 -8.38
CA LEU A 49 -16.02 -6.28 -9.23
C LEU A 49 -17.28 -6.50 -10.08
N LEU A 50 -17.07 -7.07 -11.26
CA LEU A 50 -18.17 -7.67 -12.01
C LEU A 50 -18.57 -9.01 -11.35
N PRO A 51 -19.85 -9.41 -11.41
CA PRO A 51 -20.33 -10.62 -10.74
C PRO A 51 -19.56 -11.90 -11.07
N ASP A 52 -19.07 -12.03 -12.30
CA ASP A 52 -18.30 -13.19 -12.77
C ASP A 52 -16.85 -13.22 -12.27
N LEU A 53 -16.34 -12.10 -11.73
CA LEU A 53 -14.96 -11.96 -11.27
C LEU A 53 -14.77 -12.29 -9.78
N VAL A 54 -15.82 -12.25 -8.96
CA VAL A 54 -15.69 -12.50 -7.50
C VAL A 54 -15.12 -13.87 -7.20
N ASN A 55 -15.62 -14.91 -7.88
CA ASN A 55 -15.13 -16.29 -7.72
C ASN A 55 -13.69 -16.48 -8.21
N ARG A 56 -13.10 -15.47 -8.84
CA ARG A 56 -11.71 -15.50 -9.32
C ARG A 56 -10.76 -14.79 -8.35
N ILE A 57 -11.24 -14.08 -7.33
CA ILE A 57 -10.38 -13.49 -6.30
C ILE A 57 -9.75 -14.60 -5.45
N ASN A 58 -8.43 -14.53 -5.27
CA ASN A 58 -7.67 -15.35 -4.34
C ASN A 58 -6.38 -14.65 -3.92
N ASP A 59 -5.75 -15.18 -2.88
CA ASP A 59 -4.48 -14.74 -2.31
C ASP A 59 -3.34 -14.71 -3.35
N ASP A 60 -3.20 -15.73 -4.20
CA ASP A 60 -2.16 -15.74 -5.25
C ASP A 60 -2.26 -14.57 -6.22
N ARG A 61 -3.49 -14.14 -6.56
CA ARG A 61 -3.72 -12.98 -7.43
C ARG A 61 -3.45 -11.68 -6.70
N ILE A 62 -3.80 -11.58 -5.42
CA ILE A 62 -3.45 -10.42 -4.60
C ILE A 62 -1.92 -10.30 -4.50
N GLY A 63 -1.23 -11.40 -4.18
CA GLY A 63 0.24 -11.46 -4.09
C GLY A 63 0.90 -11.00 -5.39
N ARG A 64 0.53 -11.59 -6.53
CA ARG A 64 1.03 -11.15 -7.85
C ARG A 64 0.70 -9.69 -8.16
N SER A 65 -0.44 -9.19 -7.70
CA SER A 65 -0.81 -7.78 -7.89
C SER A 65 0.05 -6.84 -7.04
N LEU A 66 0.40 -7.24 -5.82
CA LEU A 66 1.35 -6.53 -4.97
C LEU A 66 2.77 -6.55 -5.56
N ASP A 67 3.19 -7.66 -6.15
CA ASP A 67 4.45 -7.73 -6.89
C ASP A 67 4.46 -6.75 -8.07
N LEU A 68 3.38 -6.71 -8.86
CA LEU A 68 3.28 -5.75 -9.96
C LEU A 68 3.29 -4.29 -9.45
N LEU A 69 2.61 -4.00 -8.35
CA LEU A 69 2.65 -2.68 -7.71
C LEU A 69 4.06 -2.35 -7.20
N TYR A 70 4.82 -3.33 -6.70
CA TYR A 70 6.20 -3.14 -6.26
C TYR A 70 7.14 -2.77 -7.42
N ASP A 71 6.96 -3.39 -8.58
CA ASP A 71 7.73 -3.05 -9.78
C ASP A 71 7.33 -1.73 -10.42
N SER A 72 6.11 -1.28 -10.18
CA SER A 72 5.60 -0.02 -10.72
C SER A 72 6.32 1.19 -10.11
N ASP A 73 6.26 2.32 -10.80
CA ASP A 73 6.67 3.61 -10.25
C ASP A 73 5.55 4.14 -9.32
N ARG A 74 5.60 3.69 -8.07
CA ARG A 74 4.64 4.10 -7.03
C ARG A 74 4.71 5.60 -6.72
N GLY A 75 5.88 6.21 -6.89
CA GLY A 75 6.06 7.65 -6.69
C GLY A 75 5.24 8.44 -7.70
N SER A 76 5.37 8.12 -8.99
CA SER A 76 4.56 8.76 -10.03
C SER A 76 3.05 8.55 -9.84
N ILE A 77 2.62 7.35 -9.43
CA ILE A 77 1.19 7.08 -9.14
C ILE A 77 0.69 7.98 -8.00
N LEU A 78 1.45 8.09 -6.91
CA LEU A 78 1.10 8.96 -5.78
C LEU A 78 1.08 10.43 -6.19
N THR A 79 2.10 10.90 -6.90
CA THR A 79 2.19 12.28 -7.37
C THR A 79 1.01 12.63 -8.28
N GLU A 80 0.65 11.78 -9.24
CA GLU A 80 -0.49 12.01 -10.12
C GLU A 80 -1.81 12.13 -9.33
N LEU A 81 -2.01 11.25 -8.35
CA LEU A 81 -3.18 11.28 -7.47
C LEU A 81 -3.23 12.58 -6.65
N VAL A 82 -2.14 12.94 -5.97
CA VAL A 82 -2.05 14.13 -5.12
C VAL A 82 -2.24 15.40 -5.94
N VAL A 83 -1.61 15.52 -7.11
CA VAL A 83 -1.77 16.69 -7.98
C VAL A 83 -3.22 16.87 -8.42
N ARG A 84 -3.93 15.79 -8.72
CA ARG A 84 -5.37 15.85 -9.03
C ARG A 84 -6.19 16.32 -7.84
N ILE A 85 -5.99 15.71 -6.67
CA ILE A 85 -6.69 16.09 -5.43
C ILE A 85 -6.48 17.58 -5.12
N VAL A 86 -5.23 18.05 -5.14
CA VAL A 86 -4.89 19.45 -4.85
C VAL A 86 -5.59 20.40 -5.81
N ARG A 87 -5.63 20.07 -7.11
CA ARG A 87 -6.29 20.91 -8.13
C ARG A 87 -7.81 20.90 -8.01
N ASP A 88 -8.41 19.72 -7.88
CA ASP A 88 -9.87 19.57 -7.89
C ASP A 88 -10.49 20.17 -6.62
N PHE A 89 -9.81 20.02 -5.48
CA PHE A 89 -10.28 20.52 -4.19
C PHE A 89 -9.64 21.85 -3.78
N HIS A 90 -8.78 22.43 -4.61
CA HIS A 90 -8.12 23.73 -4.36
C HIS A 90 -7.37 23.79 -3.02
N ILE A 91 -6.66 22.72 -2.68
CA ILE A 91 -5.95 22.59 -1.40
C ILE A 91 -4.73 23.51 -1.38
N SER A 92 -4.55 24.28 -0.31
CA SER A 92 -3.36 25.12 -0.13
C SER A 92 -2.11 24.28 0.11
N MET A 93 -1.02 24.67 -0.57
CA MET A 93 0.30 24.01 -0.54
C MET A 93 1.38 24.92 0.07
N GLU A 94 0.96 25.89 0.90
CA GLU A 94 1.86 26.87 1.54
C GLU A 94 2.55 26.33 2.81
N GLU A 95 1.87 25.45 3.55
CA GLU A 95 2.38 24.87 4.79
C GLU A 95 2.05 23.36 4.85
N PHE A 96 3.00 22.59 5.39
CA PHE A 96 2.91 21.15 5.54
C PHE A 96 3.28 20.72 6.96
N HIS A 97 2.65 19.64 7.42
CA HIS A 97 3.05 18.96 8.64
C HIS A 97 3.58 17.57 8.28
N ASN A 98 4.78 17.26 8.75
CA ASN A 98 5.38 15.94 8.64
C ASN A 98 5.49 15.35 10.04
N ASP A 99 5.08 14.10 10.17
CA ASP A 99 5.30 13.32 11.38
C ASP A 99 5.68 11.88 11.02
N SER A 100 6.40 11.23 11.93
CA SER A 100 6.82 9.84 11.78
C SER A 100 6.17 8.96 12.85
N THR A 101 5.77 7.77 12.44
CA THR A 101 5.21 6.72 13.30
C THR A 101 5.88 5.38 13.03
N THR A 102 5.60 4.38 13.86
CA THR A 102 6.18 3.05 13.74
C THR A 102 5.13 2.05 13.25
N ILE A 103 5.45 1.29 12.19
CA ILE A 103 4.67 0.11 11.81
C ILE A 103 5.31 -1.11 12.46
N THR A 104 4.58 -1.75 13.36
CA THR A 104 5.07 -2.87 14.18
C THR A 104 4.74 -4.22 13.55
N PHE A 105 5.70 -5.16 13.57
CA PHE A 105 5.60 -6.48 12.95
C PHE A 105 5.82 -7.62 13.95
N SER A 106 5.00 -8.66 13.81
CA SER A 106 5.11 -9.93 14.53
C SER A 106 5.22 -11.09 13.54
N GLY A 107 6.15 -12.00 13.77
CA GLY A 107 6.39 -13.18 12.91
C GLY A 107 7.79 -13.23 12.29
N ASN A 108 8.00 -14.19 11.39
CA ASN A 108 9.27 -14.36 10.72
C ASN A 108 9.34 -13.49 9.46
N TYR A 109 10.31 -12.58 9.43
CA TYR A 109 10.60 -11.66 8.33
C TYR A 109 12.09 -11.77 7.96
N SER A 110 12.62 -12.99 7.92
CA SER A 110 14.06 -13.25 7.68
C SER A 110 14.54 -12.72 6.33
N GLU A 111 13.64 -12.58 5.35
CA GLU A 111 13.95 -12.06 4.01
C GLU A 111 13.71 -10.55 3.87
N ALA A 112 13.29 -9.85 4.92
CA ALA A 112 13.12 -8.40 4.90
C ALA A 112 14.39 -7.75 5.45
N ASP A 113 15.50 -7.98 4.74
CA ASP A 113 16.87 -7.68 5.16
C ASP A 113 17.44 -6.39 4.55
N GLY A 114 16.64 -5.67 3.76
CA GLY A 114 17.05 -4.44 3.09
C GLY A 114 17.81 -4.67 1.78
N LEU A 115 18.00 -5.93 1.35
CA LEU A 115 18.73 -6.22 0.13
C LEU A 115 17.92 -5.86 -1.12
N VAL A 116 18.61 -5.74 -2.26
CA VAL A 116 17.99 -5.45 -3.55
C VAL A 116 17.05 -6.59 -3.93
N LYS A 117 15.78 -6.26 -4.11
CA LYS A 117 14.74 -7.16 -4.64
C LYS A 117 14.21 -6.60 -5.95
N ARG A 118 14.18 -7.44 -6.98
CA ARG A 118 13.59 -7.08 -8.30
C ARG A 118 14.14 -5.76 -8.87
N GLY A 119 15.45 -5.53 -8.65
CA GLY A 119 16.17 -4.36 -9.16
C GLY A 119 16.01 -3.07 -8.35
N LYS A 120 15.37 -3.10 -7.18
CA LYS A 120 15.20 -1.95 -6.28
C LYS A 120 15.61 -2.32 -4.86
N GLU A 121 16.08 -1.37 -4.08
CA GLU A 121 16.32 -1.59 -2.64
C GLU A 121 14.98 -1.92 -1.95
N SER A 122 15.01 -2.94 -1.08
CA SER A 122 13.85 -3.29 -0.27
C SER A 122 14.01 -2.73 1.13
N LEU A 123 12.93 -2.72 1.91
CA LEU A 123 12.96 -2.25 3.28
C LEU A 123 13.46 -3.34 4.22
N LYS A 124 14.24 -2.92 5.21
CA LYS A 124 14.70 -3.77 6.29
C LYS A 124 13.72 -3.73 7.46
N ILE A 125 12.98 -4.82 7.66
CA ILE A 125 12.13 -4.99 8.84
C ILE A 125 13.01 -5.44 10.00
N THR A 126 13.34 -4.52 10.90
CA THR A 126 14.31 -4.74 12.00
C THR A 126 13.89 -4.04 13.28
N HIS A 127 14.65 -4.21 14.36
CA HIS A 127 14.41 -3.53 15.64
C HIS A 127 14.95 -2.11 15.62
N GLY A 128 14.34 -1.22 16.40
CA GLY A 128 14.78 0.16 16.56
C GLY A 128 14.02 0.86 17.69
N HIS A 129 14.00 2.20 17.66
CA HIS A 129 13.24 2.99 18.62
C HIS A 129 11.75 2.97 18.28
N ASN A 130 11.00 2.06 18.88
CA ASN A 130 9.56 1.89 18.66
C ASN A 130 8.75 2.98 19.40
N LYS A 131 7.90 3.72 18.68
CA LYS A 131 7.10 4.82 19.24
C LYS A 131 5.97 4.37 20.18
N ASP A 132 5.58 3.10 20.14
CA ASP A 132 4.66 2.47 21.11
C ASP A 132 5.40 1.80 22.28
N HIS A 133 6.70 2.08 22.44
CA HIS A 133 7.57 1.49 23.48
C HIS A 133 7.70 -0.06 23.39
N ARG A 134 7.53 -0.65 22.21
CA ARG A 134 7.68 -2.09 21.94
C ARG A 134 9.00 -2.45 21.27
N GLN A 135 10.11 -2.18 21.95
CA GLN A 135 11.47 -2.48 21.44
C GLN A 135 11.74 -3.97 21.22
N ASP A 136 10.89 -4.85 21.77
CA ASP A 136 10.92 -6.29 21.53
C ASP A 136 10.45 -6.68 20.12
N LEU A 137 9.67 -5.83 19.47
CA LEU A 137 9.08 -6.09 18.15
C LEU A 137 9.91 -5.48 17.02
N LYS A 138 9.85 -6.14 15.87
CA LYS A 138 10.42 -5.59 14.63
C LYS A 138 9.51 -4.49 14.12
N GLN A 139 10.08 -3.59 13.32
CA GLN A 139 9.38 -2.41 12.84
C GLN A 139 9.86 -1.93 11.48
N LEU A 140 9.07 -1.04 10.90
CA LEU A 140 9.47 -0.05 9.91
C LEU A 140 9.15 1.33 10.46
N LEU A 141 9.93 2.33 10.04
CA LEU A 141 9.58 3.73 10.27
C LEU A 141 8.69 4.20 9.10
N TRP A 142 7.63 4.92 9.42
CA TRP A 142 6.68 5.47 8.43
C TRP A 142 6.55 6.96 8.64
N THR A 143 6.76 7.74 7.59
CA THR A 143 6.56 9.19 7.61
C THR A 143 5.35 9.55 6.76
N LEU A 144 4.58 10.53 7.23
CA LEU A 144 3.45 11.07 6.49
C LEU A 144 3.53 12.59 6.50
N THR A 145 3.46 13.17 5.30
CA THR A 145 3.33 14.62 5.12
C THR A 145 1.92 14.94 4.69
N VAL A 146 1.30 15.88 5.39
CA VAL A 146 -0.04 16.39 5.10
C VAL A 146 0.00 17.89 4.88
N SER A 147 -0.92 18.42 4.07
CA SER A 147 -1.15 19.87 3.98
C SER A 147 -1.67 20.40 5.32
N ALA A 148 -1.28 21.61 5.71
CA ALA A 148 -1.92 22.30 6.84
C ALA A 148 -3.41 22.56 6.56
N ASP A 149 -3.75 22.72 5.28
CA ASP A 149 -5.12 22.85 4.80
C ASP A 149 -5.83 21.48 4.77
N HIS A 150 -6.70 21.23 5.75
CA HIS A 150 -7.50 20.02 5.91
C HIS A 150 -6.74 18.69 6.11
N SER A 151 -5.43 18.72 6.40
CA SER A 151 -4.63 17.51 6.67
C SER A 151 -4.67 16.49 5.52
N VAL A 152 -4.70 16.96 4.27
CA VAL A 152 -4.72 16.08 3.10
C VAL A 152 -3.34 15.43 2.95
N PRO A 153 -3.23 14.09 2.87
CA PRO A 153 -1.96 13.41 2.62
C PRO A 153 -1.36 13.79 1.26
N VAL A 154 -0.11 14.25 1.26
CA VAL A 154 0.61 14.67 0.03
C VAL A 154 1.85 13.84 -0.26
N HIS A 155 2.47 13.26 0.76
CA HIS A 155 3.65 12.42 0.60
C HIS A 155 3.78 11.44 1.77
N TYR A 156 4.37 10.28 1.52
CA TYR A 156 4.73 9.33 2.56
C TYR A 156 6.05 8.66 2.23
N MET A 157 6.77 8.21 3.24
CA MET A 157 7.92 7.30 3.07
C MET A 157 7.82 6.15 4.05
N ALA A 158 8.18 4.96 3.58
CA ALA A 158 8.49 3.84 4.44
C ALA A 158 10.01 3.69 4.47
N LEU A 159 10.57 3.53 5.65
CA LEU A 159 11.99 3.53 5.95
C LEU A 159 12.33 2.30 6.79
N ASP A 160 13.61 1.94 6.82
CA ASP A 160 14.10 0.83 7.62
C ASP A 160 13.75 1.00 9.10
N GLY A 161 13.55 -0.12 9.79
CA GLY A 161 13.09 -0.10 11.19
C GLY A 161 14.02 0.61 12.17
N ASN A 162 15.28 0.81 11.80
CA ASN A 162 16.31 1.46 12.62
C ASN A 162 16.73 2.84 12.09
N THR A 163 15.99 3.43 11.13
CA THR A 163 16.22 4.80 10.68
C THR A 163 15.93 5.79 11.81
N ALA A 164 16.79 6.80 11.96
CA ALA A 164 16.57 7.87 12.93
C ALA A 164 15.61 8.92 12.38
N ASP A 165 14.77 9.52 13.25
CA ASP A 165 13.84 10.57 12.84
C ASP A 165 14.56 11.78 12.23
N THR A 166 15.80 12.07 12.63
CA THR A 166 16.62 13.14 12.03
C THR A 166 16.84 12.98 10.54
N ASP A 167 16.83 11.74 10.05
CA ASP A 167 17.12 11.39 8.66
C ASP A 167 15.86 11.46 7.80
N THR A 168 14.69 11.70 8.40
CA THR A 168 13.39 11.72 7.70
C THR A 168 13.09 13.04 6.97
N HIS A 169 13.91 14.06 7.20
CA HIS A 169 13.75 15.40 6.64
C HIS A 169 14.92 15.83 5.75
N ILE A 170 15.86 14.92 5.51
CA ILE A 170 17.05 15.16 4.70
C ILE A 170 16.75 14.61 3.31
N ASP A 171 16.00 15.38 2.51
CA ASP A 171 15.97 15.39 1.03
C ASP A 171 14.83 16.28 0.50
#